data_AF-A0A962QP91-F1
#
_entry.id   AF-A0A962QP91-F1
#
_cell.length_a   1.000
_cell.length_b   1.000
_cell.length_c   1.000
_cell.angle_alpha   90.00
_cell.angle_beta   90.00
_cell.angle_gamma   90.00
#
_symmetry.space_group_name_H-M   'P 1'
#
loop_
_entity.id
_entity.type
_entity.pdbx_description
1 polymer ?
#
loop_
_entity_poly.entity_id
_entity_poly.type
_entity_poly.pdbx_seq_one_letter_code
_entity_poly.pdbx_strand_id
1 'polypeptide(L)'
;MIETKEQLLASFSEKAQSFLDNPGLVSGIDFDDAAVTLKRYVLSQLHDQALGSKLAQFPKLIRQLDVATLTGLVAEIEARLATSGN
;
A
#
# COMPACT_ATOMS: atom_id res chain seq x y z
N MET A 1 17.03 11.37 -2.55
CA MET A 1 17.29 9.92 -2.54
C MET A 1 16.08 9.27 -3.18
N ILE A 2 16.23 8.39 -4.17
CA ILE A 2 15.11 7.65 -4.73
C ILE A 2 14.99 6.38 -3.89
N GLU A 3 13.87 6.18 -3.20
CA GLU A 3 13.62 4.98 -2.41
C GLU A 3 13.52 3.75 -3.32
N THR A 4 14.08 2.63 -2.89
CA THR A 4 14.02 1.36 -3.65
C THR A 4 12.64 0.72 -3.53
N LYS A 5 12.32 -0.22 -4.43
CA LYS A 5 11.10 -1.04 -4.35
C LYS A 5 10.93 -1.66 -2.97
N GLU A 6 12.01 -2.19 -2.41
CA GLU A 6 12.03 -2.90 -1.13
C GLU A 6 11.77 -1.94 0.04
N GLN A 7 12.34 -0.74 0.01
CA GLN A 7 12.07 0.30 1.02
C GLN A 7 10.62 0.75 0.99
N LEU A 8 10.07 0.96 -0.21
CA LEU A 8 8.66 1.35 -0.38
C LEU A 8 7.71 0.25 0.06
N LEU A 9 8.01 -1.01 -0.29
CA LEU A 9 7.20 -2.15 0.12
C LEU A 9 7.26 -2.35 1.65
N ALA A 10 8.44 -2.28 2.24
CA ALA A 10 8.60 -2.41 3.69
C ALA A 10 7.85 -1.30 4.45
N SER A 11 7.95 -0.05 3.98
CA SER A 11 7.20 1.08 4.56
C SER A 11 5.68 0.87 4.44
N PHE A 12 5.20 0.45 3.27
CA PHE A 12 3.79 0.11 3.06
C PHE A 12 3.31 -1.00 4.01
N SER A 13 4.05 -2.10 4.13
CA SER A 13 3.73 -3.22 5.02
C SER A 13 3.71 -2.81 6.50
N GLU A 14 4.69 -2.02 6.94
CA GLU A 14 4.76 -1.52 8.32
C GLU A 14 3.54 -0.64 8.66
N LYS A 15 3.19 0.31 7.78
CA LYS A 15 2.04 1.21 8.02
C LYS A 15 0.71 0.49 7.87
N ALA A 16 0.61 -0.47 6.94
CA ALA A 16 -0.54 -1.36 6.84
C ALA A 16 -0.76 -2.10 8.16
N GLN A 17 0.26 -2.78 8.68
CA GLN A 17 0.16 -3.54 9.93
C GLN A 17 -0.26 -2.64 11.10
N SER A 18 0.38 -1.48 11.25
CA SER A 18 0.03 -0.49 12.28
C SER A 18 -1.44 -0.07 12.23
N PHE A 19 -1.97 0.19 11.03
CA PHE A 19 -3.38 0.53 10.85
C PHE A 19 -4.31 -0.67 11.10
N LEU A 20 -3.96 -1.87 10.63
CA LEU A 20 -4.79 -3.06 10.77
C LEU A 20 -4.89 -3.54 12.24
N ASP A 21 -3.82 -3.39 13.02
CA ASP A 21 -3.82 -3.74 14.44
C ASP A 21 -4.60 -2.74 15.30
N ASN A 22 -4.49 -1.45 14.99
CA ASN A 22 -5.20 -0.39 15.71
C ASN A 22 -5.66 0.72 14.74
N PRO A 23 -6.83 0.53 14.11
CA PRO A 23 -7.35 1.49 13.14
C PRO A 23 -7.64 2.84 13.81
N GLY A 24 -7.00 3.90 13.30
CA GLY A 24 -7.12 5.23 13.85
C GLY A 24 -6.77 6.31 12.84
N LEU A 25 -7.02 7.57 13.21
CA LEU A 25 -6.79 8.70 12.33
C LEU A 25 -5.32 8.82 11.90
N VAL A 26 -4.40 8.72 12.87
CA VAL A 26 -2.96 8.86 12.62
C VAL A 26 -2.44 7.67 11.79
N SER A 27 -2.72 6.44 12.22
CA SER A 27 -2.32 5.24 11.48
C SER A 27 -2.94 5.19 10.08
N GLY A 28 -4.14 5.74 9.90
CA GLY A 28 -4.79 5.86 8.60
C GLY A 28 -4.12 6.87 7.67
N ILE A 29 -3.68 8.02 8.19
CA ILE A 29 -2.92 9.02 7.41
C ILE A 29 -1.57 8.43 6.97
N ASP A 30 -0.84 7.80 7.88
CA ASP A 30 0.45 7.19 7.59
C ASP A 30 0.32 6.08 6.53
N PHE A 31 -0.73 5.28 6.63
CA PHE A 31 -1.00 4.21 5.68
C PHE A 31 -1.41 4.73 4.31
N ASP A 32 -2.23 5.79 4.24
CA ASP A 32 -2.61 6.44 2.98
C ASP A 32 -1.38 7.01 2.25
N ASP A 33 -0.50 7.70 2.98
CA ASP A 33 0.73 8.27 2.41
C ASP A 33 1.67 7.18 1.85
N ALA A 34 1.85 6.09 2.61
CA ALA A 34 2.62 4.94 2.15
C ALA A 34 2.01 4.29 0.88
N ALA A 35 0.68 4.14 0.84
CA ALA A 35 -0.03 3.60 -0.32
C ALA A 35 0.09 4.52 -1.55
N VAL A 36 0.01 5.83 -1.38
CA VAL A 36 0.19 6.83 -2.45
C VAL A 36 1.62 6.81 -2.99
N THR A 37 2.61 6.70 -2.11
CA THR A 37 4.02 6.63 -2.50
C THR A 37 4.30 5.36 -3.29
N LEU A 38 3.83 4.20 -2.79
CA LEU A 38 3.94 2.93 -3.51
C LEU A 38 3.22 2.97 -4.87
N LYS A 39 2.03 3.57 -4.94
CA LYS A 39 1.28 3.74 -6.21
C LYS A 39 2.09 4.52 -7.23
N ARG A 40 2.76 5.60 -6.81
CA ARG A 40 3.59 6.42 -7.70
C ARG A 40 4.74 5.61 -8.28
N TYR A 41 5.40 4.79 -7.45
CA TYR A 41 6.44 3.87 -7.91
C TYR A 41 5.88 2.84 -8.90
N VAL A 42 4.77 2.17 -8.56
CA VAL A 42 4.11 1.17 -9.40
C VAL A 42 3.77 1.73 -10.79
N LEU A 43 3.23 2.95 -10.86
CA LEU A 43 2.85 3.57 -12.13
C LEU A 43 4.04 4.08 -12.94
N SER A 44 5.06 4.62 -12.27
CA SER A 44 6.21 5.27 -12.95
C SER A 44 7.35 4.31 -13.30
N GLN A 45 7.57 3.28 -12.49
CA GLN A 45 8.71 2.34 -12.65
C GLN A 45 8.26 0.97 -13.19
N LEU A 46 7.13 0.44 -12.68
CA LEU A 46 6.63 -0.87 -13.11
C LEU A 46 5.61 -0.76 -14.26
N HIS A 47 5.10 0.46 -14.52
CA HIS A 47 4.05 0.72 -15.50
C HIS A 47 2.78 -0.15 -15.32
N ASP A 48 2.52 -0.60 -14.10
CA ASP A 48 1.42 -1.51 -13.79
C ASP A 48 0.16 -0.74 -13.38
N GLN A 49 -0.68 -0.46 -14.38
CA GLN A 49 -1.94 0.27 -14.19
C GLN A 49 -2.95 -0.49 -13.32
N ALA A 50 -2.95 -1.82 -13.41
CA ALA A 50 -3.88 -2.65 -12.64
C ALA A 50 -3.55 -2.56 -11.15
N LEU A 51 -2.28 -2.69 -10.79
CA LEU A 51 -1.83 -2.55 -9.41
C LEU A 51 -1.98 -1.11 -8.89
N GLY A 52 -1.68 -0.10 -9.71
CA GLY A 52 -1.90 1.30 -9.35
C GLY A 52 -3.38 1.64 -9.10
N SER A 53 -4.31 0.97 -9.80
CA SER A 53 -5.76 1.12 -9.59
C SER A 53 -6.24 0.46 -8.29
N LYS A 54 -5.57 -0.60 -7.82
CA LYS A 54 -5.85 -1.21 -6.50
C LYS A 54 -5.44 -0.26 -5.38
N LEU A 55 -4.21 0.25 -5.45
CA LEU A 55 -3.70 1.23 -4.48
C LEU A 55 -4.53 2.52 -4.44
N ALA A 56 -5.15 2.92 -5.55
CA ALA A 56 -6.02 4.10 -5.60
C ALA A 56 -7.31 3.99 -4.74
N GLN A 57 -7.68 2.77 -4.30
CA GLN A 57 -8.87 2.54 -3.48
C GLN A 57 -8.63 2.77 -1.99
N PHE A 58 -7.37 2.74 -1.55
CA PHE A 58 -6.96 2.79 -0.15
C PHE A 58 -7.49 4.02 0.60
N PRO A 59 -7.41 5.27 0.08
CA PRO A 59 -7.90 6.43 0.82
C PRO A 59 -9.37 6.32 1.23
N LYS A 60 -10.21 5.74 0.36
CA LYS A 60 -11.63 5.53 0.65
C LYS A 60 -11.82 4.44 1.70
N LEU A 61 -11.15 3.31 1.54
CA LEU A 61 -11.29 2.16 2.45
C LEU A 61 -10.75 2.49 3.85
N ILE A 62 -9.65 3.23 3.95
CA ILE A 62 -9.08 3.71 5.22
C ILE A 62 -10.08 4.62 5.93
N ARG A 63 -10.67 5.60 5.23
CA ARG A 63 -11.69 6.50 5.82
C ARG A 63 -12.95 5.76 6.27
N GLN A 64 -13.28 4.66 5.60
CA GLN A 64 -14.42 3.80 5.95
C GLN A 64 -14.10 2.78 7.04
N LEU A 65 -12.84 2.69 7.48
CA LEU A 65 -12.34 1.63 8.37
C LEU A 65 -12.71 0.23 7.86
N ASP A 66 -12.68 0.03 6.54
CA ASP A 66 -12.94 -1.27 5.92
C ASP A 66 -11.68 -2.15 6.00
N VAL A 67 -11.37 -2.57 7.23
CA VAL A 67 -10.20 -3.36 7.60
C VAL A 67 -10.21 -4.71 6.88
N ALA A 68 -11.39 -5.31 6.67
CA ALA A 68 -11.53 -6.60 6.00
C ALA A 68 -11.06 -6.53 4.53
N THR A 69 -11.57 -5.54 3.78
CA THR A 69 -11.14 -5.33 2.38
C THR A 69 -9.66 -4.92 2.31
N LEU A 70 -9.21 -4.05 3.22
CA LEU A 70 -7.81 -3.61 3.27
C LEU A 70 -6.85 -4.78 3.54
N THR A 71 -7.17 -5.67 4.47
CA THR A 71 -6.34 -6.85 4.78
C THR A 71 -6.11 -7.70 3.53
N GLY A 72 -7.18 -7.98 2.77
CA GLY A 72 -7.09 -8.73 1.52
C GLY A 72 -6.25 -8.03 0.45
N LEU A 73 -6.43 -6.72 0.29
CA LEU A 73 -5.68 -5.95 -0.71
C LEU A 73 -4.20 -5.83 -0.36
N VAL A 74 -3.86 -5.63 0.92
CA VAL A 74 -2.46 -5.57 1.39
C VAL A 74 -1.73 -6.87 1.05
N ALA A 75 -2.30 -8.01 1.45
CA ALA A 75 -1.69 -9.32 1.18
C ALA A 75 -1.50 -9.58 -0.32
N GLU A 76 -2.47 -9.17 -1.15
CA GLU A 76 -2.38 -9.33 -2.60
C GLU A 76 -1.26 -8.47 -3.21
N ILE A 77 -1.15 -7.22 -2.78
CA ILE A 77 -0.13 -6.26 -3.26
C ILE A 77 1.27 -6.74 -2.87
N GLU A 78 1.45 -7.18 -1.61
CA GLU A 78 2.71 -7.71 -1.11
C GLU A 78 3.17 -8.93 -1.91
N ALA A 79 2.28 -9.90 -2.11
CA ALA A 79 2.58 -11.11 -2.88
C ALA A 79 2.98 -10.78 -4.34
N ARG A 80 2.28 -9.85 -4.98
CA ARG A 80 2.56 -9.44 -6.36
C ARG A 80 3.90 -8.71 -6.50
N LEU A 81 4.25 -7.85 -5.54
CA LEU A 81 5.49 -7.08 -5.60
C LEU A 81 6.73 -7.87 -5.17
N ALA A 82 6.55 -8.88 -4.31
CA ALA A 82 7.58 -9.85 -3.95
C ALA A 82 8.02 -10.72 -5.15
N THR A 83 7.08 -11.09 -6.02
CA THR A 83 7.34 -11.94 -7.19
C THR A 83 7.85 -11.18 -8.41
N SER A 84 7.63 -9.86 -8.48
CA SER A 84 8.06 -9.00 -9.61
C SER A 84 9.55 -8.60 -9.52
N GLY A 85 10.43 -9.54 -9.18
CA GLY A 85 11.84 -9.30 -8.88
C GLY A 85 12.80 -10.32 -9.49
N ASN A 86 12.42 -10.97 -10.59
CA ASN A 86 13.26 -11.93 -11.32
C ASN A 86 13.28 -11.60 -12.81
#